data_AF-A0A7U9PUX3-F1
#
_entry.id   AF-A0A7U9PUX3-F1
#
_cell.length_a   1.000
_cell.length_b   1.000
_cell.length_c   1.000
_cell.angle_alpha   90.00
_cell.angle_beta   90.00
_cell.angle_gamma   90.00
#
_symmetry.space_group_name_H-M   'P 1'
#
loop_
_entity.id
_entity.type
_entity.pdbx_description
1 polymer ?
#
loop_
_entity_poly.entity_id
_entity_poly.type
_entity_poly.pdbx_seq_one_letter_code
_entity_poly.pdbx_strand_id
1 'polypeptide(L)'
;MQQQTPRPEPLPVRYIEVTAVRRLSPHLVRITFGGPDLAGFRLDAPDQQVKLYFPRPGQRAPRLPEAPADGDLMRWYQAFRTIPEDERPWMRSYTVRAHHPETGTIDIDFVLHGTDTVSGSDSGSDGGPVSGSDGGSANGPATRWAHLAAPGDTLGMFGPSAYFARPVPLGTADWMLLAGDETALPAIGTLAEWLPEGARAVAYIEVADAADEQTFATRGDLTVHWLHRGTGPAAPGRRWSRRCAGPGSRPDRCSPGSPGRRARSARCAGTSSRTAAWTSGTSTSPATGGAR
;
A
#
# COMPACT_ATOMS: atom_id res chain seq x y z
N MET A 1 10.00 -34.79 -28.27
CA MET A 1 9.35 -34.36 -27.03
C MET A 1 8.92 -32.92 -27.23
N GLN A 2 7.67 -32.67 -27.60
CA GLN A 2 7.19 -31.29 -27.78
C GLN A 2 7.04 -30.68 -26.39
N GLN A 3 7.83 -29.65 -26.10
CA GLN A 3 7.70 -28.89 -24.87
C GLN A 3 6.36 -28.16 -24.96
N GLN A 4 5.38 -28.60 -24.18
CA GLN A 4 4.13 -27.86 -23.99
C GLN A 4 4.50 -26.51 -23.36
N THR A 5 4.35 -25.44 -24.15
CA THR A 5 4.38 -24.08 -23.64
C THR A 5 3.32 -24.00 -22.53
N PRO A 6 3.68 -23.57 -21.30
CA PRO A 6 2.68 -23.44 -20.24
C PRO A 6 1.55 -22.54 -20.74
N ARG A 7 0.31 -22.98 -20.54
CA ARG A 7 -0.88 -22.19 -20.89
C ARG A 7 -0.74 -20.83 -20.21
N PRO A 8 -0.95 -19.71 -20.92
CA PRO A 8 -0.90 -18.40 -20.29
C PRO A 8 -1.88 -18.38 -19.12
N GLU A 9 -1.38 -18.09 -17.91
CA GLU A 9 -2.24 -17.94 -16.75
C GLU A 9 -3.13 -16.72 -17.01
N PRO A 10 -4.47 -16.84 -16.90
CA PRO A 10 -5.35 -15.70 -17.11
C PRO A 10 -4.93 -14.56 -16.18
N LEU A 11 -5.06 -13.31 -16.65
CA LEU A 11 -4.72 -12.15 -15.82
C LEU A 11 -5.40 -12.31 -14.44
N PRO A 12 -4.71 -12.00 -13.33
CA PRO A 12 -5.30 -12.10 -12.00
C PRO A 12 -6.25 -10.92 -11.74
N VAL A 13 -7.13 -10.61 -12.70
CA VAL A 13 -8.21 -9.64 -12.62
C VAL A 13 -9.46 -10.39 -12.18
N ARG A 14 -10.06 -9.98 -11.07
CA ARG A 14 -11.19 -10.66 -10.45
C ARG A 14 -12.14 -9.68 -9.80
N TYR A 15 -13.39 -10.08 -9.63
CA TYR A 15 -14.29 -9.37 -8.73
C TYR A 15 -14.02 -9.82 -7.29
N ILE A 16 -14.17 -8.88 -6.37
CA ILE A 16 -14.15 -9.14 -4.93
C ILE A 16 -15.37 -8.44 -4.31
N GLU A 17 -16.00 -9.11 -3.36
CA GLU A 17 -17.22 -8.63 -2.71
C GLU A 17 -16.94 -8.36 -1.24
N VAL A 18 -17.44 -7.24 -0.72
CA VAL A 18 -17.35 -6.93 0.71
C VAL A 18 -18.17 -7.95 1.49
N THR A 19 -17.54 -8.63 2.43
CA THR A 19 -18.21 -9.55 3.36
C THR A 19 -18.33 -8.95 4.76
N ALA A 20 -17.40 -8.08 5.15
CA ALA A 20 -17.45 -7.37 6.43
C ALA A 20 -16.74 -6.02 6.36
N VAL A 21 -17.20 -5.08 7.20
CA VAL A 21 -16.59 -3.76 7.37
C VAL A 21 -16.38 -3.52 8.86
N ARG A 22 -15.15 -3.21 9.25
CA ARG A 22 -14.76 -2.98 10.64
C ARG A 22 -13.98 -1.68 10.77
N ARG A 23 -14.56 -0.71 11.48
CA ARG A 23 -13.86 0.53 11.83
C ARG A 23 -12.78 0.22 12.87
N LEU A 24 -11.51 0.45 12.53
CA LEU A 24 -10.38 0.23 13.43
C LEU A 24 -10.15 1.44 14.33
N SER A 25 -10.32 2.62 13.74
CA SER A 25 -10.13 3.92 14.37
C SER A 25 -10.97 4.97 13.63
N PRO A 26 -11.00 6.24 14.08
CA PRO A 26 -11.64 7.32 13.33
C PRO A 26 -11.08 7.50 11.91
N HIS A 27 -9.84 7.11 11.62
CA HIS A 27 -9.19 7.35 10.32
C HIS A 27 -8.85 6.07 9.54
N LEU A 28 -9.22 4.89 10.05
CA LEU A 28 -8.86 3.63 9.44
C LEU A 28 -10.03 2.63 9.51
N VAL A 29 -10.37 2.05 8.36
CA VAL A 29 -11.37 0.99 8.25
C VAL A 29 -10.75 -0.24 7.61
N ARG A 30 -11.00 -1.40 8.19
CA ARG A 30 -10.70 -2.70 7.57
C ARG A 30 -11.93 -3.18 6.83
N ILE A 31 -11.74 -3.52 5.57
CA ILE A 31 -12.78 -4.14 4.75
C ILE A 31 -12.31 -5.54 4.40
N THR A 32 -13.12 -6.52 4.78
CA THR A 32 -12.90 -7.92 4.44
C THR A 32 -13.64 -8.20 3.14
N PHE A 33 -12.92 -8.78 2.18
CA PHE A 33 -13.43 -9.16 0.89
C PHE A 33 -13.44 -10.68 0.74
N GLY A 34 -14.51 -11.19 0.14
CA GLY A 34 -14.69 -12.58 -0.27
C GLY A 34 -15.11 -12.67 -1.74
N GLY A 35 -15.68 -13.81 -2.08
CA GLY A 35 -16.24 -14.09 -3.41
C GLY A 35 -15.57 -15.30 -4.08
N PRO A 36 -16.26 -15.95 -5.02
CA PRO A 36 -15.78 -17.17 -5.67
C PRO A 36 -14.47 -16.96 -6.44
N ASP A 37 -14.23 -15.76 -6.97
CA ASP A 37 -13.02 -15.46 -7.74
C ASP A 37 -11.74 -15.34 -6.88
N LEU A 38 -11.87 -15.35 -5.54
CA LEU A 38 -10.74 -15.49 -4.61
C LEU A 38 -10.32 -16.95 -4.37
N ALA A 39 -11.02 -17.93 -4.96
CA ALA A 39 -10.60 -19.32 -4.89
C ALA A 39 -9.15 -19.48 -5.38
N GLY A 40 -8.31 -20.10 -4.55
CA GLY A 40 -6.89 -20.30 -4.86
C GLY A 40 -6.02 -19.05 -4.73
N PHE A 41 -6.54 -17.93 -4.21
CA PHE A 41 -5.73 -16.77 -3.86
C PHE A 41 -4.62 -17.16 -2.87
N ARG A 42 -3.42 -16.59 -3.06
CA ARG A 42 -2.27 -16.83 -2.17
C ARG A 42 -1.50 -15.53 -1.96
N LEU A 43 -0.99 -15.37 -0.74
CA LEU A 43 0.07 -14.44 -0.43
C LEU A 43 1.37 -15.24 -0.29
N ASP A 44 2.40 -14.82 -1.02
CA ASP A 44 3.72 -15.44 -1.04
C ASP A 44 4.74 -14.65 -0.19
N ALA A 45 4.41 -13.40 0.16
CA ALA A 45 5.29 -12.49 0.88
C ALA A 45 4.48 -11.41 1.62
N PRO A 46 5.04 -10.78 2.68
CA PRO A 46 4.44 -9.62 3.32
C PRO A 46 4.54 -8.43 2.38
N ASP A 47 3.78 -7.37 2.67
CA ASP A 47 3.72 -6.14 1.86
C ASP A 47 3.32 -6.38 0.38
N GLN A 48 2.62 -7.49 0.09
CA GLN A 48 2.06 -7.70 -1.24
C GLN A 48 0.89 -6.75 -1.49
N GLN A 49 0.98 -6.04 -2.61
CA GLN A 49 -0.03 -5.09 -3.05
C GLN A 49 -0.90 -5.64 -4.17
N VAL A 50 -2.12 -5.14 -4.21
CA VAL A 50 -3.09 -5.31 -5.30
C VAL A 50 -3.47 -3.97 -5.88
N LYS A 51 -4.00 -3.97 -7.09
CA LYS A 51 -4.68 -2.81 -7.67
C LYS A 51 -6.17 -3.01 -7.50
N LEU A 52 -6.84 -2.08 -6.83
CA LEU A 52 -8.29 -2.06 -6.73
C LEU A 52 -8.87 -1.14 -7.81
N TYR A 53 -9.90 -1.64 -8.49
CA TYR A 53 -10.72 -0.92 -9.45
C TYR A 53 -12.03 -0.52 -8.78
N PHE A 54 -12.28 0.79 -8.71
CA PHE A 54 -13.49 1.35 -8.12
C PHE A 54 -14.52 1.68 -9.20
N PRO A 55 -15.80 1.36 -8.98
CA PRO A 55 -16.86 1.69 -9.92
C PRO A 55 -16.95 3.20 -10.11
N ARG A 56 -17.36 3.62 -11.31
CA ARG A 56 -17.72 5.01 -11.60
C ARG A 56 -19.10 5.35 -11.02
N PRO A 57 -19.44 6.63 -10.81
CA PRO A 57 -20.78 7.02 -10.40
C PRO A 57 -21.86 6.38 -11.29
N GLY A 58 -22.88 5.79 -10.67
CA GLY A 58 -23.95 5.08 -11.37
C GLY A 58 -23.66 3.61 -11.72
N GLN A 59 -22.42 3.12 -11.52
CA GLN A 59 -22.08 1.71 -11.71
C GLN A 59 -22.17 0.94 -10.39
N ARG A 60 -22.78 -0.25 -10.42
CA ARG A 60 -22.80 -1.19 -9.27
C ARG A 60 -21.50 -1.98 -9.12
N ALA A 61 -20.80 -2.20 -10.23
CA ALA A 61 -19.51 -2.88 -10.29
C ALA A 61 -18.62 -2.21 -11.35
N PRO A 62 -17.30 -2.16 -11.17
CA PRO A 62 -16.39 -1.54 -12.12
C PRO A 62 -16.32 -2.35 -13.42
N ARG A 63 -16.17 -1.66 -14.56
CA ARG A 63 -15.80 -2.31 -15.82
C ARG A 63 -14.34 -2.79 -15.75
N LEU A 64 -14.13 -4.11 -15.71
CA LEU A 64 -12.79 -4.70 -15.66
C LEU A 64 -12.14 -4.71 -17.05
N PRO A 65 -10.80 -4.59 -17.12
CA PRO A 65 -10.08 -4.80 -18.38
C PRO A 65 -10.25 -6.25 -18.84
N GLU A 66 -10.48 -6.42 -20.14
CA GLU A 66 -10.49 -7.75 -20.75
C GLU A 66 -9.10 -8.39 -20.65
N ALA A 67 -9.05 -9.68 -20.35
CA ALA A 67 -7.80 -10.42 -20.33
C ALA A 67 -7.24 -10.52 -21.76
N PRO A 68 -5.97 -10.14 -22.01
CA PRO A 68 -5.29 -10.38 -23.26
C PRO A 68 -5.37 -11.87 -23.64
N ALA A 69 -5.71 -12.16 -24.90
CA ALA A 69 -5.82 -13.53 -25.40
C ALA A 69 -4.52 -14.33 -25.31
N ASP A 70 -3.37 -13.63 -25.23
CA ASP A 70 -2.03 -14.20 -25.10
C ASP A 70 -1.58 -14.36 -23.64
N GLY A 71 -2.36 -13.87 -22.67
CA GLY A 71 -2.03 -13.85 -21.25
C GLY A 71 -0.77 -13.04 -20.89
N ASP A 72 -0.32 -12.13 -21.78
CA ASP A 72 0.78 -11.25 -21.46
C ASP A 72 0.35 -10.25 -20.38
N LEU A 73 0.86 -10.47 -19.16
CA LEU A 73 0.64 -9.59 -18.03
C LEU A 73 0.93 -8.13 -18.40
N MET A 74 2.00 -7.82 -19.14
CA MET A 74 2.33 -6.42 -19.46
C MET A 74 1.27 -5.69 -20.30
N ARG A 75 0.38 -6.43 -20.97
CA ARG A 75 -0.74 -5.89 -21.74
C ARG A 75 -1.98 -5.60 -20.88
N TRP A 76 -2.00 -5.99 -19.59
CA TRP A 76 -3.09 -5.64 -18.66
C TRP A 76 -3.33 -4.12 -18.64
N TYR A 77 -2.26 -3.33 -18.64
CA TYR A 77 -2.36 -1.88 -18.61
C TYR A 77 -2.83 -1.30 -19.95
N GLN A 78 -2.52 -1.97 -21.06
CA GLN A 78 -3.05 -1.59 -22.38
C GLN A 78 -4.56 -1.85 -22.43
N ALA A 79 -5.02 -3.04 -22.00
CA ALA A 79 -6.44 -3.38 -21.89
C ALA A 79 -7.19 -2.45 -20.93
N PHE A 80 -6.58 -2.04 -19.82
CA PHE A 80 -7.16 -1.02 -18.94
C PHE A 80 -7.35 0.34 -19.66
N ARG A 81 -6.41 0.72 -20.53
CA ARG A 81 -6.46 1.98 -21.27
C ARG A 81 -7.41 1.95 -22.47
N THR A 82 -7.86 0.80 -22.94
CA THR A 82 -8.87 0.73 -24.02
C THR A 82 -10.29 0.99 -23.52
N ILE A 83 -10.55 0.84 -22.21
CA ILE A 83 -11.84 1.20 -21.62
C ILE A 83 -12.07 2.72 -21.80
N PRO A 84 -13.24 3.18 -22.29
CA PRO A 84 -13.60 4.60 -22.38
C PRO A 84 -13.38 5.33 -21.05
N GLU A 85 -12.93 6.58 -21.06
CA GLU A 85 -12.47 7.28 -19.85
C GLU A 85 -13.55 7.45 -18.78
N ASP A 86 -14.78 7.69 -19.21
CA ASP A 86 -15.99 7.82 -18.40
C ASP A 86 -16.43 6.50 -17.76
N GLU A 87 -16.14 5.37 -18.42
CA GLU A 87 -16.40 4.03 -17.88
C GLU A 87 -15.19 3.42 -17.14
N ARG A 88 -13.98 3.93 -17.40
CA ARG A 88 -12.72 3.36 -16.91
C ARG A 88 -12.65 3.50 -15.40
N PRO A 89 -12.56 2.41 -14.63
CA PRO A 89 -12.62 2.49 -13.18
C PRO A 89 -11.43 3.27 -12.63
N TRP A 90 -11.65 3.96 -11.51
CA TRP A 90 -10.53 4.52 -10.78
C TRP A 90 -9.67 3.38 -10.24
N MET A 91 -8.34 3.51 -10.37
CA MET A 91 -7.41 2.47 -9.92
C MET A 91 -6.53 2.99 -8.78
N ARG A 92 -6.39 2.23 -7.69
CA ARG A 92 -5.48 2.55 -6.58
C ARG A 92 -4.73 1.31 -6.10
N SER A 93 -3.51 1.50 -5.61
CA SER A 93 -2.73 0.44 -4.93
C SER A 93 -3.18 0.31 -3.49
N TYR A 94 -3.33 -0.92 -3.02
CA TYR A 94 -3.54 -1.25 -1.60
C TYR A 94 -2.71 -2.46 -1.20
N THR A 95 -2.25 -2.49 0.04
CA THR A 95 -1.62 -3.67 0.64
C THR A 95 -2.71 -4.65 1.05
N VAL A 96 -2.51 -5.94 0.77
CA VAL A 96 -3.34 -7.00 1.36
C VAL A 96 -2.86 -7.21 2.79
N ARG A 97 -3.70 -6.82 3.75
CA ARG A 97 -3.34 -6.79 5.16
C ARG A 97 -3.33 -8.18 5.78
N ALA A 98 -4.27 -9.03 5.41
CA ALA A 98 -4.35 -10.42 5.84
C ALA A 98 -5.03 -11.27 4.75
N HIS A 99 -4.72 -12.55 4.74
CA HIS A 99 -5.39 -13.56 3.94
C HIS A 99 -5.80 -14.70 4.86
N HIS A 100 -7.07 -15.10 4.76
CA HIS A 100 -7.73 -16.11 5.58
C HIS A 100 -8.19 -17.25 4.65
N PRO A 101 -7.31 -18.22 4.33
CA PRO A 101 -7.62 -19.29 3.36
C PRO A 101 -8.82 -20.15 3.77
N GLU A 102 -9.04 -20.31 5.08
CA GLU A 102 -10.11 -21.12 5.66
C GLU A 102 -11.50 -20.55 5.38
N THR A 103 -11.63 -19.23 5.27
CA THR A 103 -12.86 -18.53 4.89
C THR A 103 -12.84 -18.05 3.45
N GLY A 104 -11.70 -18.15 2.76
CA GLY A 104 -11.52 -17.64 1.39
C GLY A 104 -11.62 -16.11 1.32
N THR A 105 -11.17 -15.41 2.36
CA THR A 105 -11.29 -13.95 2.46
C THR A 105 -9.95 -13.26 2.61
N ILE A 106 -9.90 -11.99 2.21
CA ILE A 106 -8.74 -11.11 2.41
C ILE A 106 -9.17 -9.84 3.14
N ASP A 107 -8.26 -9.26 3.92
CA ASP A 107 -8.46 -7.97 4.56
C ASP A 107 -7.65 -6.89 3.84
N ILE A 108 -8.27 -5.73 3.62
CA ILE A 108 -7.60 -4.53 3.13
C ILE A 108 -7.97 -3.37 4.05
N ASP A 109 -6.96 -2.64 4.51
CA ASP A 109 -7.13 -1.47 5.36
C ASP A 109 -7.15 -0.20 4.49
N PHE A 110 -8.17 0.64 4.68
CA PHE A 110 -8.37 1.90 3.99
C PHE A 110 -8.22 3.06 4.94
N VAL A 111 -7.36 4.01 4.56
CA VAL A 111 -7.22 5.29 5.25
C VAL A 111 -8.34 6.22 4.83
N LEU A 112 -8.96 6.84 5.82
CA LEU A 112 -10.08 7.75 5.67
C LEU A 112 -9.58 9.17 5.87
N HIS A 113 -9.53 9.91 4.76
CA HIS A 113 -9.12 11.30 4.73
C HIS A 113 -10.34 12.22 4.60
N GLY A 114 -10.29 13.37 5.28
CA GLY A 114 -11.27 14.46 5.18
C GLY A 114 -12.63 14.14 5.80
N THR A 115 -13.05 14.95 6.76
CA THR A 115 -14.46 15.02 7.16
C THR A 115 -15.19 15.90 6.15
N ASP A 116 -16.42 15.53 5.80
CA ASP A 116 -17.29 16.36 4.96
C ASP A 116 -17.56 17.70 5.68
N THR A 117 -16.69 18.68 5.46
CA THR A 117 -17.05 20.08 5.64
C THR A 117 -17.64 20.52 4.32
N VAL A 118 -18.91 20.17 4.10
CA VAL A 118 -19.78 21.05 3.33
C VAL A 118 -19.93 22.29 4.20
N SER A 119 -18.99 23.21 4.08
CA SER A 119 -19.17 24.57 4.58
C SER A 119 -20.32 25.16 3.78
N GLY A 120 -21.54 25.00 4.30
CA GLY A 120 -22.66 25.84 3.94
C GLY A 120 -22.29 27.27 4.29
N SER A 121 -21.72 27.98 3.32
CA SER A 121 -21.69 29.43 3.30
C SER A 121 -22.22 29.85 1.94
N ASP A 122 -23.54 30.09 1.91
CA ASP A 122 -24.15 30.93 0.90
C ASP A 122 -23.45 32.29 0.95
N SER A 123 -22.59 32.52 -0.03
CA SER A 123 -22.20 33.86 -0.46
C SER A 123 -21.92 33.77 -1.95
N GLY A 124 -22.93 34.10 -2.73
CA GLY A 124 -22.83 34.15 -4.18
C GLY A 124 -21.80 35.17 -4.65
N SER A 125 -21.04 34.79 -5.68
CA SER A 125 -20.42 35.70 -6.63
C SER A 125 -19.93 34.91 -7.87
N ASP A 126 -20.63 35.13 -8.98
CA ASP A 126 -20.24 35.05 -10.41
C ASP A 126 -19.22 34.00 -10.91
N GLY A 127 -19.77 32.94 -11.49
CA GLY A 127 -19.70 32.66 -12.94
C GLY A 127 -18.36 32.72 -13.69
N GLY A 128 -17.73 31.56 -13.88
CA GLY A 128 -16.87 31.25 -15.02
C GLY A 128 -16.98 29.76 -15.38
N PRO A 129 -17.08 29.36 -16.68
CA PRO A 129 -17.29 27.97 -17.03
C PRO A 129 -15.98 27.19 -16.85
N VAL A 130 -15.93 26.34 -15.82
CA VAL A 130 -14.90 25.31 -15.70
C VAL A 130 -15.33 24.09 -16.50
N SER A 131 -14.61 23.83 -17.58
CA SER A 131 -14.76 22.61 -18.37
C SER A 131 -14.37 21.39 -17.53
N GLY A 132 -15.35 20.55 -17.17
CA GLY A 132 -15.18 19.11 -17.00
C GLY A 132 -14.52 18.58 -15.71
N SER A 133 -14.73 19.19 -14.55
CA SER A 133 -14.38 18.56 -13.27
C SER A 133 -15.63 17.97 -12.59
N ASP A 134 -15.73 16.65 -12.58
CA ASP A 134 -16.70 15.88 -11.78
C ASP A 134 -16.84 16.47 -10.36
N GLY A 135 -18.07 16.73 -9.94
CA GLY A 135 -18.47 17.38 -8.69
C GLY A 135 -17.58 17.00 -7.50
N GLY A 136 -16.78 17.99 -7.07
CA GLY A 136 -15.76 17.86 -6.05
C GLY A 136 -16.35 17.68 -4.65
N SER A 137 -16.40 16.43 -4.19
CA SER A 137 -16.17 16.17 -2.77
C SER A 137 -14.65 16.16 -2.55
N ALA A 138 -14.18 16.87 -1.51
CA ALA A 138 -12.77 17.08 -1.17
C ALA A 138 -11.96 15.77 -0.97
N ASN A 139 -12.65 14.62 -0.92
CA ASN A 139 -12.07 13.30 -0.69
C ASN A 139 -11.86 12.54 -1.98
N GLY A 140 -10.74 11.82 -2.12
CA GLY A 140 -10.48 10.96 -3.29
C GLY A 140 -11.52 9.83 -3.44
N PRO A 141 -11.69 9.27 -4.65
CA PRO A 141 -12.74 8.29 -4.92
C PRO A 141 -12.68 7.04 -4.03
N ALA A 142 -11.47 6.58 -3.71
CA ALA A 142 -11.29 5.39 -2.88
C ALA A 142 -11.68 5.64 -1.42
N THR A 143 -11.35 6.81 -0.87
CA THR A 143 -11.75 7.23 0.47
C THR A 143 -13.27 7.37 0.56
N ARG A 144 -13.91 8.05 -0.40
CA ARG A 144 -15.38 8.16 -0.45
C ARG A 144 -16.07 6.81 -0.51
N TRP A 145 -15.56 5.90 -1.35
CA TRP A 145 -16.10 4.55 -1.43
C TRP A 145 -15.93 3.81 -0.09
N ALA A 146 -14.75 3.88 0.53
CA ALA A 146 -14.49 3.21 1.81
C ALA A 146 -15.33 3.76 2.98
N HIS A 147 -15.75 5.02 2.93
CA HIS A 147 -16.69 5.59 3.91
C HIS A 147 -18.09 4.97 3.83
N LEU A 148 -18.51 4.56 2.64
CA LEU A 148 -19.87 4.09 2.36
C LEU A 148 -19.96 2.57 2.18
N ALA A 149 -18.82 1.89 2.18
CA ALA A 149 -18.74 0.46 1.91
C ALA A 149 -19.62 -0.35 2.87
N ALA A 150 -20.36 -1.30 2.32
CA ALA A 150 -21.22 -2.22 3.04
C ALA A 150 -21.09 -3.63 2.45
N PRO A 151 -21.44 -4.69 3.22
CA PRO A 151 -21.52 -6.04 2.69
C PRO A 151 -22.37 -6.12 1.41
N GLY A 152 -21.86 -6.82 0.40
CA GLY A 152 -22.46 -6.89 -0.94
C GLY A 152 -21.88 -5.90 -1.96
N ASP A 153 -21.16 -4.87 -1.53
CA ASP A 153 -20.47 -3.97 -2.46
C ASP A 153 -19.35 -4.70 -3.20
N THR A 154 -19.15 -4.37 -4.48
CA THR A 154 -18.20 -5.06 -5.35
C THR A 154 -17.10 -4.13 -5.84
N LEU A 155 -15.86 -4.61 -5.78
CA LEU A 155 -14.70 -4.01 -6.43
C LEU A 155 -14.09 -4.98 -7.45
N GLY A 156 -13.31 -4.41 -8.36
CA GLY A 156 -12.37 -5.17 -9.16
C GLY A 156 -11.02 -5.22 -8.47
N MET A 157 -10.28 -6.29 -8.68
CA MET A 157 -8.93 -6.44 -8.16
C MET A 157 -8.02 -7.01 -9.22
N PHE A 158 -6.84 -6.42 -9.41
CA PHE A 158 -5.72 -7.03 -10.13
C PHE A 158 -4.60 -7.41 -9.17
N GLY A 159 -4.16 -8.67 -9.25
CA GLY A 159 -3.04 -9.22 -8.49
C GLY A 159 -3.45 -10.09 -7.30
N PRO A 160 -2.54 -10.27 -6.32
CA PRO A 160 -1.14 -9.85 -6.35
C PRO A 160 -0.41 -10.57 -7.50
N SER A 161 0.62 -9.94 -8.06
CA SER A 161 1.43 -10.55 -9.12
C SER A 161 2.88 -10.61 -8.69
N ALA A 162 3.49 -11.80 -8.82
CA ALA A 162 4.91 -12.03 -8.55
C ALA A 162 5.81 -11.08 -9.36
N TYR A 163 5.35 -10.63 -10.53
CA TYR A 163 6.07 -9.66 -11.36
C TYR A 163 6.33 -8.32 -10.65
N PHE A 164 5.39 -7.89 -9.79
CA PHE A 164 5.52 -6.66 -9.01
C PHE A 164 5.97 -6.90 -7.57
N ALA A 165 6.22 -8.16 -7.20
CA ALA A 165 6.71 -8.50 -5.86
C ALA A 165 8.15 -7.99 -5.69
N ARG A 166 8.39 -7.33 -4.55
CA ARG A 166 9.71 -6.87 -4.13
C ARG A 166 9.95 -7.42 -2.72
N PRO A 167 10.41 -8.69 -2.59
CA PRO A 167 10.58 -9.31 -1.29
C PRO A 167 11.58 -8.51 -0.44
N VAL A 168 11.19 -8.22 0.80
CA VAL A 168 12.08 -7.66 1.81
C VAL A 168 12.84 -8.84 2.45
N PRO A 169 14.18 -8.85 2.46
CA PRO A 169 14.95 -9.96 3.04
C PRO A 169 14.94 -9.86 4.58
N LEU A 170 13.81 -10.22 5.19
CA LEU A 170 13.62 -10.15 6.63
C LEU A 170 14.63 -11.07 7.35
N GLY A 171 15.27 -10.53 8.39
CA GLY A 171 16.21 -11.28 9.22
C GLY A 171 17.62 -11.48 8.63
N THR A 172 17.91 -10.96 7.44
CA THR A 172 19.28 -11.06 6.87
C THR A 172 20.20 -9.90 7.28
N ALA A 173 19.66 -8.87 7.93
CA ALA A 173 20.39 -7.70 8.39
C ALA A 173 20.46 -7.70 9.93
N ASP A 174 21.48 -7.04 10.49
CA ASP A 174 21.65 -6.90 11.95
C ASP A 174 20.44 -6.24 12.61
N TRP A 175 19.82 -5.28 11.90
CA TRP A 175 18.55 -4.66 12.25
C TRP A 175 17.89 -4.02 11.01
N MET A 176 16.61 -3.70 11.11
CA MET A 176 15.81 -3.07 10.05
C MET A 176 15.10 -1.80 10.53
N LEU A 177 15.04 -0.79 9.67
CA LEU A 177 14.17 0.38 9.86
C LEU A 177 12.94 0.23 8.98
N LEU A 178 11.76 0.23 9.60
CA LEU A 178 10.47 0.35 8.94
C LEU A 178 9.93 1.75 9.20
N ALA A 179 9.53 2.47 8.16
CA ALA A 179 8.95 3.78 8.40
C ALA A 179 7.94 4.16 7.32
N GLY A 180 6.82 4.73 7.75
CA GLY A 180 5.78 5.24 6.88
C GLY A 180 4.74 6.08 7.62
N ASP A 181 3.77 6.61 6.89
CA ASP A 181 2.56 7.19 7.50
C ASP A 181 1.44 6.12 7.57
N GLU A 182 0.22 6.53 7.88
CA GLU A 182 -0.92 5.63 8.05
C GLU A 182 -1.25 4.84 6.78
N THR A 183 -0.85 5.33 5.59
CA THR A 183 -1.04 4.61 4.33
C THR A 183 -0.09 3.41 4.19
N ALA A 184 1.04 3.44 4.89
CA ALA A 184 2.03 2.38 4.96
C ALA A 184 1.84 1.47 6.18
N LEU A 185 1.00 1.85 7.14
CA LEU A 185 0.72 1.08 8.35
C LEU A 185 0.32 -0.38 8.06
N PRO A 186 -0.54 -0.69 7.05
CA PRO A 186 -0.88 -2.08 6.73
C PRO A 186 0.33 -2.89 6.28
N ALA A 187 1.19 -2.32 5.42
CA ALA A 187 2.44 -2.92 4.97
C ALA A 187 3.40 -3.21 6.12
N ILE A 188 3.65 -2.21 6.97
CA ILE A 188 4.50 -2.34 8.15
C ILE A 188 3.95 -3.42 9.09
N GLY A 189 2.63 -3.48 9.27
CA GLY A 189 1.98 -4.53 10.05
C GLY A 189 2.27 -5.93 9.51
N THR A 190 2.12 -6.16 8.20
CA THR A 190 2.44 -7.48 7.61
C THR A 190 3.92 -7.84 7.75
N LEU A 191 4.82 -6.86 7.60
CA LEU A 191 6.26 -7.08 7.77
C LEU A 191 6.61 -7.41 9.22
N ALA A 192 6.03 -6.68 10.18
CA ALA A 192 6.19 -6.91 11.61
C ALA A 192 5.75 -8.32 12.01
N GLU A 193 4.61 -8.77 11.51
CA GLU A 193 4.05 -10.11 11.80
C GLU A 193 4.87 -11.24 11.16
N TRP A 194 5.55 -10.96 10.05
CA TRP A 194 6.45 -11.89 9.37
C TRP A 194 7.89 -11.89 9.88
N LEU A 195 8.24 -11.03 10.84
CA LEU A 195 9.60 -11.00 11.37
C LEU A 195 9.98 -12.36 11.96
N PRO A 196 11.10 -12.97 11.51
CA PRO A 196 11.64 -14.16 12.12
C PRO A 196 12.07 -13.92 13.58
N GLU A 197 12.14 -15.01 14.34
CA GLU A 197 12.67 -14.96 15.70
C GLU A 197 14.11 -14.44 15.72
N GLY A 198 14.40 -13.53 16.65
CA GLY A 198 15.71 -12.87 16.78
C GLY A 198 15.99 -11.75 15.76
N ALA A 199 15.15 -11.56 14.73
CA ALA A 199 15.27 -10.43 13.82
C ALA A 199 14.92 -9.13 14.55
N ARG A 200 15.77 -8.10 14.43
CA ARG A 200 15.58 -6.81 15.08
C ARG A 200 15.00 -5.79 14.11
N ALA A 201 13.97 -5.07 14.53
CA ALA A 201 13.36 -4.00 13.74
C ALA A 201 12.95 -2.81 14.62
N VAL A 202 13.08 -1.61 14.06
CA VAL A 202 12.54 -0.38 14.63
C VAL A 202 11.56 0.21 13.63
N ALA A 203 10.34 0.49 14.06
CA ALA A 203 9.30 1.09 13.25
C ALA A 203 9.01 2.53 13.68
N TYR A 204 8.97 3.48 12.73
CA TYR A 204 8.46 4.83 12.95
C TYR A 204 7.21 5.03 12.10
N ILE A 205 6.05 5.18 12.75
CA ILE A 205 4.76 5.22 12.05
C ILE A 205 4.06 6.53 12.37
N GLU A 206 3.89 7.36 11.36
CA GLU A 206 3.12 8.60 11.45
C GLU A 206 1.62 8.29 11.31
N VAL A 207 0.82 8.70 12.29
CA VAL A 207 -0.64 8.54 12.28
C VAL A 207 -1.33 9.84 12.69
N ALA A 208 -2.65 9.95 12.50
CA ALA A 208 -3.37 11.16 12.90
C ALA A 208 -3.31 11.34 14.42
N ASP A 209 -3.72 10.33 15.19
CA ASP A 209 -3.67 10.37 16.66
C ASP A 209 -3.53 8.96 17.30
N ALA A 210 -3.58 8.91 18.63
CA ALA A 210 -3.38 7.70 19.42
C ALA A 210 -4.44 6.60 19.15
N ALA A 211 -5.62 6.94 18.64
CA ALA A 211 -6.65 5.96 18.30
C ALA A 211 -6.30 5.15 17.05
N ASP A 212 -5.32 5.60 16.25
CA ASP A 212 -4.83 4.91 15.07
C ASP A 212 -3.65 3.96 15.37
N GLU A 213 -3.16 3.92 16.62
CA GLU A 213 -2.10 2.98 17.02
C GLU A 213 -2.58 1.53 16.95
N GLN A 214 -1.71 0.64 16.48
CA GLN A 214 -2.00 -0.79 16.37
C GLN A 214 -1.02 -1.62 17.19
N THR A 215 -1.45 -2.80 17.62
CA THR A 215 -0.55 -3.83 18.16
C THR A 215 -0.22 -4.83 17.05
N PHE A 216 1.06 -5.19 16.93
CA PHE A 216 1.52 -6.21 15.99
C PHE A 216 1.98 -7.45 16.76
N ALA A 217 1.44 -8.61 16.40
CA ALA A 217 1.93 -9.88 16.93
C ALA A 217 3.18 -10.29 16.16
N THR A 218 4.35 -10.29 16.80
CA THR A 218 5.62 -10.57 16.12
C THR A 218 6.44 -11.62 16.87
N ARG A 219 7.24 -12.40 16.13
CA ARG A 219 8.26 -13.29 16.71
C ARG A 219 9.62 -12.60 16.84
N GLY A 220 9.82 -11.47 16.15
CA GLY A 220 11.04 -10.69 16.20
C GLY A 220 11.09 -9.72 17.39
N ASP A 221 12.20 -9.01 17.49
CA ASP A 221 12.38 -7.90 18.43
C ASP A 221 12.02 -6.59 17.71
N LEU A 222 10.76 -6.15 17.88
CA LEU A 222 10.20 -4.96 17.25
C LEU A 222 10.00 -3.84 18.27
N THR A 223 10.65 -2.70 18.05
CA THR A 223 10.33 -1.45 18.74
C THR A 223 9.50 -0.54 17.83
N VAL A 224 8.35 -0.07 18.30
CA VAL A 224 7.47 0.84 17.52
C VAL A 224 7.45 2.23 18.14
N HIS A 225 7.63 3.25 17.31
CA HIS A 225 7.52 4.66 17.65
C HIS A 225 6.39 5.30 16.86
N TRP A 226 5.31 5.65 17.56
CA TRP A 226 4.19 6.38 16.98
C TRP A 226 4.48 7.87 16.91
N LEU A 227 4.21 8.47 15.75
CA LEU A 227 4.37 9.90 15.49
C LEU A 227 2.98 10.50 15.20
N HIS A 228 2.34 11.08 16.20
CA HIS A 228 1.03 11.72 16.00
C HIS A 228 1.20 13.08 15.31
N ARG A 229 0.39 13.33 14.27
CA ARG A 229 0.41 14.62 13.55
C ARG A 229 -0.04 15.79 14.43
N GLY A 230 -0.94 15.53 15.39
CA GLY A 230 -1.59 16.55 16.23
C GLY A 230 -2.76 17.22 15.51
N THR A 231 -3.46 18.15 16.16
CA THR A 231 -4.68 18.83 15.64
C THR A 231 -4.44 19.88 14.55
N GLY A 232 -3.24 19.97 13.98
CA GLY A 232 -2.90 20.92 12.92
C GLY A 232 -3.01 20.31 11.52
N PRO A 233 -3.19 21.12 10.46
CA PRO A 233 -3.30 20.66 9.06
C PRO A 233 -1.95 20.18 8.46
N ALA A 234 -1.07 19.59 9.28
CA ALA A 234 0.23 19.15 8.83
C ALA A 234 0.08 17.99 7.85
N ALA A 235 0.48 18.22 6.60
CA ALA A 235 0.56 17.17 5.59
C ALA A 235 1.50 16.05 6.05
N PRO A 236 1.16 14.77 5.80
CA PRO A 236 2.01 13.65 6.19
C PRO A 236 3.45 13.82 5.68
N GLY A 237 4.45 13.34 6.42
CA GLY A 237 5.83 13.31 5.97
C GLY A 237 6.73 14.46 6.47
N ARG A 238 6.21 15.43 7.23
CA ARG A 238 7.00 16.62 7.65
C ARG A 238 7.79 16.46 8.94
N ARG A 239 7.46 15.49 9.82
CA ARG A 239 8.13 15.27 11.13
C ARG A 239 9.32 14.31 11.11
N TRP A 240 9.85 13.99 9.94
CA TRP A 240 10.82 12.90 9.77
C TRP A 240 12.28 13.29 10.07
N SER A 241 12.58 14.59 10.15
CA SER A 241 13.96 15.09 10.12
C SER A 241 14.69 15.10 11.46
N ARG A 242 14.09 14.65 12.58
CA ARG A 242 14.72 14.77 13.91
C ARG A 242 14.71 13.52 14.80
N ARG A 243 14.02 12.42 14.44
CA ARG A 243 13.86 11.26 15.34
C ARG A 243 14.34 9.91 14.80
N CYS A 244 14.64 9.79 13.51
CA CYS A 244 15.16 8.54 12.95
C CYS A 244 16.66 8.37 13.26
N ALA A 245 17.02 8.18 14.52
CA ALA A 245 18.33 7.67 14.89
C ALA A 245 18.20 6.14 15.07
N GLY A 246 19.00 5.38 14.32
CA GLY A 246 19.15 3.96 14.58
C GLY A 246 19.96 3.75 15.86
N PRO A 247 19.94 2.55 16.44
CA PRO A 247 20.83 2.22 17.54
C PRO A 247 22.29 2.51 17.12
N GLY A 248 22.91 3.56 17.69
CA GLY A 248 24.29 3.95 17.43
C GLY A 248 24.56 4.99 16.34
N SER A 249 23.55 5.65 15.72
CA SER A 249 23.81 6.71 14.71
C SER A 249 23.64 8.14 15.25
N ARG A 250 24.55 9.05 14.83
CA ARG A 250 24.47 10.49 15.12
C ARG A 250 23.43 11.20 14.22
N PRO A 251 22.79 12.30 14.69
CA PRO A 251 21.48 12.76 14.18
C PRO A 251 21.47 13.49 12.83
N ASP A 252 22.61 13.69 12.15
CA ASP A 252 22.74 14.85 11.26
C ASP A 252 22.37 14.66 9.79
N ARG A 253 21.87 13.49 9.33
CA ARG A 253 21.54 13.31 7.89
C ARG A 253 20.31 12.46 7.62
N CYS A 254 19.13 12.97 7.95
CA CYS A 254 17.88 12.56 7.31
C CYS A 254 17.26 13.78 6.62
N SER A 255 17.47 13.90 5.30
CA SER A 255 16.74 14.84 4.45
C SER A 255 15.96 14.05 3.38
N PRO A 256 14.73 14.46 3.05
CA PRO A 256 13.99 13.88 1.93
C PRO A 256 14.78 14.11 0.64
N GLY A 257 15.07 13.02 -0.08
CA GLY A 257 15.89 13.06 -1.28
C GLY A 257 15.25 13.92 -2.36
N SER A 258 15.91 15.03 -2.71
CA SER A 258 15.78 15.63 -4.04
C SER A 258 16.53 14.76 -5.05
N PRO A 259 16.05 14.60 -6.30
CA PRO A 259 16.65 13.70 -7.27
C PRO A 259 18.02 14.23 -7.69
N GLY A 260 19.05 13.39 -7.54
CA GLY A 260 20.36 13.65 -8.12
C GLY A 260 21.43 14.07 -7.11
N ARG A 261 21.89 13.14 -6.28
CA ARG A 261 23.32 12.98 -5.93
C ARG A 261 23.52 11.59 -5.30
N ARG A 262 24.45 10.82 -5.88
CA ARG A 262 24.77 9.44 -5.45
C ARG A 262 25.40 9.46 -4.05
N ALA A 263 24.72 8.88 -3.06
CA ALA A 263 25.33 8.44 -1.82
C ALA A 263 25.85 7.00 -1.99
N ARG A 264 27.08 6.74 -1.53
CA ARG A 264 27.70 5.41 -1.55
C ARG A 264 27.16 4.58 -0.37
N SER A 265 26.79 3.34 -0.68
CA SER A 265 26.38 2.24 0.22
C SER A 265 25.20 2.48 1.19
N ALA A 266 23.99 2.61 0.64
CA ALA A 266 22.74 2.17 1.25
C ALA A 266 21.83 1.69 0.12
N ARG A 267 21.27 0.47 0.21
CA ARG A 267 20.29 -0.01 -0.78
C ARG A 267 18.89 0.35 -0.29
N CYS A 268 18.28 1.35 -0.92
CA CYS A 268 16.84 1.58 -0.81
C CYS A 268 16.08 0.45 -1.51
N ALA A 269 15.19 -0.24 -0.81
CA ALA A 269 14.13 -1.04 -1.42
C ALA A 269 12.79 -0.42 -1.00
N GLY A 270 12.05 0.12 -1.98
CA GLY A 270 10.72 0.70 -1.77
C GLY A 270 10.21 1.36 -3.04
N THR A 271 9.01 0.98 -3.50
CA THR A 271 8.33 1.63 -4.64
C THR A 271 6.82 1.80 -4.36
N SER A 272 6.41 2.78 -3.55
CA SER A 272 5.97 4.10 -4.03
C SER A 272 5.47 5.00 -2.88
N SER A 273 5.90 6.26 -2.95
CA SER A 273 5.64 7.44 -2.11
C SER A 273 5.99 7.48 -0.61
N ARG A 274 5.82 6.46 0.26
CA ARG A 274 6.07 6.70 1.71
C ARG A 274 6.64 5.58 2.58
N THR A 275 6.79 4.35 2.08
CA THR A 275 7.48 3.29 2.83
C THR A 275 8.93 3.20 2.43
N ALA A 276 9.84 3.37 3.38
CA ALA A 276 11.26 3.14 3.17
C ALA A 276 11.76 2.07 4.17
N ALA A 277 12.17 0.93 3.64
CA ALA A 277 12.88 -0.08 4.40
C ALA A 277 14.39 0.11 4.23
N TRP A 278 15.11 0.21 5.33
CA TRP A 278 16.58 0.34 5.33
C TRP A 278 17.20 -0.85 6.05
N THR A 279 18.23 -1.43 5.45
CA THR A 279 19.06 -2.48 6.03
C THR A 279 20.48 -1.97 6.20
N SER A 280 21.09 -2.18 7.37
CA SER A 280 22.54 -2.01 7.51
C SER A 280 23.25 -3.23 6.96
N GLY A 281 24.26 -3.03 6.11
CA GLY A 281 25.18 -4.09 5.68
C GLY A 281 26.60 -3.70 6.05
N THR A 282 27.28 -4.54 6.82
CA THR A 282 28.73 -4.47 6.99
C THR A 282 29.38 -5.10 5.75
N SER A 283 30.07 -4.31 4.94
CA SER A 283 30.92 -4.86 3.87
C SER A 283 32.24 -5.29 4.49
N THR A 284 32.43 -6.59 4.73
CA THR A 284 33.77 -7.15 4.89
C THR A 284 34.38 -7.29 3.49
N SER A 285 35.27 -6.35 3.14
CA SER A 285 36.06 -6.43 1.92
C SER A 285 37.10 -7.54 2.08
N PRO A 286 37.25 -8.47 1.12
CA PRO A 286 38.35 -9.43 1.17
C PRO A 286 39.66 -8.68 0.89
N ALA A 287 40.65 -8.88 1.77
CA ALA A 287 41.99 -8.38 1.60
C ALA A 287 42.61 -9.01 0.34
N THR A 288 42.91 -8.19 -0.66
CA THR A 288 43.78 -8.57 -1.78
C THR A 288 45.18 -8.85 -1.27
N GLY A 289 45.54 -10.13 -1.16
CA GLY A 289 46.92 -10.58 -1.00
C GLY A 289 47.67 -10.36 -2.31
N GLY A 290 48.71 -9.53 -2.27
CA GLY A 290 49.68 -9.40 -3.35
C GLY A 290 50.60 -10.61 -3.39
N ALA A 291 50.67 -11.27 -4.53
CA ALA A 291 51.76 -12.18 -4.87
C ALA A 291 52.86 -11.38 -5.58
N ARG A 292 54.09 -11.58 -5.11
CA ARG A 292 55.34 -11.17 -5.77
C ARG A 292 55.65 -12.08 -6.95
#